data_AF-A0A6M3LIB4-F1
#
_entry.id   AF-A0A6M3LIB4-F1
#
_cell.length_a   1.000
_cell.length_b   1.000
_cell.length_c   1.000
_cell.angle_alpha   90.00
_cell.angle_beta   90.00
_cell.angle_gamma   90.00
#
_symmetry.space_group_name_H-M   'P 1'
#
loop_
_entity.id
_entity.type
_entity.pdbx_description
1 polymer ?
#
loop_
_entity_poly.entity_id
_entity_poly.type
_entity_poly.pdbx_seq_one_letter_code
_entity_poly.pdbx_strand_id
1 'polypeptide(L)'
;MPKQETHNGLTCLFDEANHTYTIKETGQVLTSVTTFIKQFFPIFDTDAISKKTAKKRGVDVDGLKAEWKQMGEDASAQGDMVHRYAEYLMNIYIAFDGPENDPRFKQVKIACKILKSKFHFAFAEKIIFSPDLGLAGMIDLWMVDVFKDRIILIDWKTNKELKDINAYQSGLPPI
;
A
#
# COMPACT_ATOMS: atom_id res chain seq x y z
N MET A 1 3.79 -10.77 -16.17
CA MET A 1 2.91 -9.99 -17.07
C MET A 1 2.62 -8.68 -16.38
N PRO A 2 2.50 -7.54 -17.09
CA PRO A 2 2.10 -6.29 -16.46
C PRO A 2 0.73 -6.46 -15.79
N LYS A 3 0.55 -5.93 -14.57
CA LYS A 3 -0.74 -5.96 -13.88
C LYS A 3 -1.72 -5.10 -14.70
N GLN A 4 -2.88 -5.65 -15.02
CA GLN A 4 -3.92 -4.94 -15.77
C GLN A 4 -5.29 -5.42 -15.34
N GLU A 5 -6.28 -4.55 -15.48
CA GLU A 5 -7.68 -4.90 -15.22
C GLU A 5 -8.61 -4.29 -16.25
N THR A 6 -9.63 -5.05 -16.61
CA THR A 6 -10.65 -4.63 -17.56
C THR A 6 -12.01 -4.63 -16.90
N HIS A 7 -12.68 -3.49 -16.88
CA HIS A 7 -14.10 -3.39 -16.52
C HIS A 7 -14.77 -2.28 -17.33
N ASN A 8 -16.08 -2.42 -17.55
CA ASN A 8 -16.89 -1.48 -18.35
C ASN A 8 -16.32 -1.19 -19.76
N GLY A 9 -15.66 -2.17 -20.38
CA GLY A 9 -15.10 -2.02 -21.74
C GLY A 9 -13.79 -1.23 -21.81
N LEU A 10 -13.20 -0.87 -20.67
CA LEU A 10 -11.91 -0.18 -20.60
C LEU A 10 -10.88 -1.06 -19.89
N THR A 11 -9.62 -0.93 -20.26
CA THR A 11 -8.49 -1.66 -19.70
C THR A 11 -7.52 -0.69 -19.06
N CYS A 12 -7.34 -0.78 -17.75
CA CYS A 12 -6.33 -0.05 -17.03
C CYS A 12 -5.05 -0.89 -16.93
N LEU A 13 -3.94 -0.32 -17.40
CA LEU A 13 -2.60 -0.88 -17.30
C LEU A 13 -1.88 -0.24 -16.12
N PHE A 14 -1.25 -1.06 -15.28
CA PHE A 14 -0.38 -0.59 -14.20
C PHE A 14 1.08 -0.78 -14.58
N ASP A 15 1.84 0.31 -14.49
CA ASP A 15 3.29 0.33 -14.59
C ASP A 15 3.87 0.39 -13.18
N GLU A 16 4.45 -0.72 -12.73
CA GLU A 16 5.03 -0.87 -11.40
C GLU A 16 6.28 -0.01 -11.21
N ALA A 17 7.10 0.17 -12.26
CA ALA A 17 8.34 0.93 -12.18
C ALA A 17 8.08 2.44 -12.00
N ASN A 18 7.08 2.95 -12.71
CA ASN A 18 6.69 4.35 -12.63
C ASN A 18 5.55 4.61 -11.63
N HIS A 19 4.93 3.55 -11.10
CA HIS A 19 3.73 3.60 -10.28
C HIS A 19 2.60 4.41 -10.95
N THR A 20 2.35 4.15 -12.24
CA THR A 20 1.34 4.87 -13.03
C THR A 20 0.24 3.95 -13.54
N TYR A 21 -0.94 4.53 -13.74
CA TYR A 21 -2.13 3.85 -14.24
C TYR A 21 -2.57 4.52 -15.55
N THR A 22 -2.71 3.73 -16.62
CA THR A 22 -3.09 4.26 -17.94
C THR A 22 -4.25 3.46 -18.54
N ILE A 23 -5.29 4.15 -19.01
CA ILE A 23 -6.37 3.52 -19.77
C ILE A 23 -5.88 3.27 -21.20
N LYS A 24 -5.83 2.01 -21.59
CA LYS A 24 -5.28 1.55 -22.87
C LYS A 24 -6.03 2.15 -24.06
N GLU A 25 -7.35 2.24 -23.97
CA GLU A 25 -8.22 2.63 -25.09
C GLU A 25 -8.16 4.13 -25.38
N THR A 26 -7.93 4.96 -24.36
CA THR A 26 -7.95 6.43 -24.48
C THR A 26 -6.57 7.08 -24.31
N GLY A 27 -5.61 6.36 -23.73
CA GLY A 27 -4.33 6.90 -23.28
C GLY A 27 -4.44 7.79 -22.03
N GLN A 28 -5.60 7.87 -21.39
CA GLN A 28 -5.79 8.68 -20.18
C GLN A 28 -4.94 8.12 -19.03
N VAL A 29 -4.10 8.97 -18.43
CA VAL A 29 -3.36 8.66 -17.21
C VAL A 29 -4.23 8.98 -16.00
N LEU A 30 -4.30 8.06 -15.05
CA LEU A 30 -5.08 8.18 -13.82
C LEU A 30 -4.17 8.45 -12.63
N THR A 31 -4.65 9.28 -11.70
CA THR A 31 -3.96 9.56 -10.45
C THR A 31 -4.22 8.42 -9.46
N SER A 32 -3.19 7.96 -8.75
CA SER A 32 -3.40 6.92 -7.73
C SER A 32 -4.21 7.47 -6.55
N VAL A 33 -5.10 6.66 -5.96
CA VAL A 33 -5.91 7.08 -4.79
C VAL A 33 -5.01 7.54 -3.64
N THR A 34 -3.88 6.89 -3.42
CA THR A 34 -2.89 7.28 -2.41
C THR A 34 -2.31 8.66 -2.69
N THR A 35 -1.97 8.96 -3.95
CA THR A 35 -1.47 10.29 -4.35
C THR A 35 -2.54 11.36 -4.19
N PHE A 36 -3.79 11.05 -4.55
CA PHE A 36 -4.92 11.95 -4.33
C PHE A 36 -5.14 12.24 -2.84
N ILE A 37 -5.21 11.21 -2.00
CA ILE A 37 -5.41 11.35 -0.55
C ILE A 37 -4.29 12.18 0.10
N LYS A 38 -3.03 12.00 -0.34
CA LYS A 38 -1.88 12.76 0.17
C LYS A 38 -2.04 14.28 0.02
N GLN A 39 -2.84 14.76 -0.93
CA GLN A 39 -3.09 16.19 -1.12
C GLN A 39 -3.84 16.83 0.04
N PHE A 40 -4.53 16.03 0.84
CA PHE A 40 -5.27 16.48 2.02
C PHE A 40 -4.44 16.40 3.31
N PHE A 41 -3.15 16.06 3.24
CA PHE A 41 -2.26 16.09 4.40
C PHE A 41 -1.29 17.26 4.30
N PRO A 42 -0.94 17.91 5.43
CA PRO A 42 0.10 18.94 5.41
C PRO A 42 1.42 18.38 4.88
N ILE A 43 2.14 19.20 4.10
CA ILE A 43 3.47 18.82 3.62
C ILE A 43 4.40 18.68 4.81
N PHE A 44 5.12 17.56 4.88
CA PHE A 44 6.16 17.36 5.88
C PHE A 44 7.35 18.26 5.54
N ASP A 45 7.56 19.32 6.32
CA ASP A 45 8.73 20.20 6.18
C ASP A 45 9.97 19.50 6.73
N THR A 46 10.58 18.67 5.87
CA THR A 46 11.76 17.89 6.20
C THR A 46 12.88 18.76 6.75
N ASP A 47 13.07 19.97 6.22
CA ASP A 47 14.17 20.85 6.63
C ASP A 47 13.96 21.45 8.01
N ALA A 48 12.76 21.97 8.30
CA ALA A 48 12.46 22.51 9.62
C ALA A 48 12.48 21.41 10.69
N ILE A 49 11.88 20.25 10.38
CA ILE A 49 11.74 19.15 11.34
C ILE A 49 13.08 18.44 11.57
N SER A 50 13.91 18.28 10.54
CA SER A 50 15.25 17.70 10.70
C SER A 50 16.14 18.59 11.56
N LYS A 51 16.17 19.92 11.34
CA LYS A 51 16.95 20.86 12.17
C LYS A 51 16.55 20.78 13.65
N LYS A 52 15.25 20.78 13.94
CA LYS A 52 14.73 20.67 15.31
C LYS A 52 15.11 19.33 15.95
N THR A 53 15.00 18.24 15.20
CA THR A 53 15.27 16.88 15.69
C THR A 53 16.76 16.63 15.88
N ALA A 54 17.59 17.08 14.95
CA ALA A 54 19.05 17.01 15.00
C ALA A 54 19.59 17.75 16.23
N LYS A 55 19.11 18.98 16.48
CA LYS A 55 19.45 19.73 17.70
C LYS A 55 19.07 18.99 18.98
N LYS A 56 17.90 18.34 19.02
CA LYS A 56 17.43 17.56 20.18
C LYS A 56 18.26 16.29 20.40
N ARG A 57 18.66 15.61 19.32
CA ARG A 57 19.45 14.37 19.35
C ARG A 57 20.96 14.61 19.49
N GLY A 58 21.43 15.85 19.26
CA GLY A 58 22.86 16.15 19.22
C GLY A 58 23.58 15.54 18.02
N VAL A 59 22.89 15.41 16.88
CA VAL A 59 23.42 14.80 15.64
C VAL A 59 23.45 15.80 14.50
N ASP A 60 24.18 15.47 13.43
CA ASP A 60 24.20 16.25 12.19
C ASP A 60 22.86 16.18 11.43
N VAL A 61 22.50 17.28 10.76
CA VAL A 61 21.21 17.40 10.03
C VAL A 61 21.20 16.56 8.77
N ASP A 62 22.29 16.53 8.02
CA ASP A 62 22.37 15.78 6.75
C ASP A 62 22.47 14.28 7.03
N GLY A 63 23.23 13.89 8.07
CA GLY A 63 23.23 12.53 8.59
C GLY A 63 21.84 12.05 9.03
N LEU A 64 21.07 12.89 9.73
CA LEU A 64 19.70 12.57 10.14
C LEU A 64 18.76 12.42 8.93
N LYS A 65 18.87 13.28 7.92
CA LYS A 65 18.08 13.17 6.69
C LYS A 65 18.40 11.89 5.92
N ALA A 66 19.68 11.51 5.85
CA ALA A 66 20.11 10.26 5.24
C ALA A 66 19.59 9.04 6.00
N GLU A 67 19.62 9.07 7.34
CA GLU A 67 19.01 8.04 8.20
C GLU A 67 17.52 7.88 7.90
N TRP A 68 16.75 8.98 7.86
CA TRP A 68 15.32 8.94 7.54
C TRP A 68 15.02 8.42 6.13
N LYS A 69 15.83 8.82 5.15
CA LYS A 69 15.71 8.33 3.78
C LYS A 69 15.90 6.82 3.73
N GLN A 70 16.99 6.32 4.32
CA GLN A 70 17.27 4.88 4.36
C GLN A 70 16.16 4.11 5.09
N MET A 71 15.68 4.62 6.22
CA MET A 71 14.57 4.01 6.95
C MET A 71 13.29 3.93 6.10
N GLY A 72 13.02 4.94 5.27
CA GLY A 72 11.88 4.96 4.36
C GLY A 72 12.03 3.95 3.22
N GLU A 73 13.21 3.86 2.62
CA GLU A 73 13.53 2.87 1.58
C GLU A 73 13.41 1.44 2.12
N ASP A 74 13.98 1.19 3.30
CA ASP A 74 13.89 -0.10 3.98
C ASP A 74 12.43 -0.44 4.29
N ALA A 75 11.67 0.50 4.89
CA ALA A 75 10.26 0.26 5.21
C ALA A 75 9.42 -0.06 3.97
N SER A 76 9.68 0.62 2.84
CA SER A 76 8.99 0.39 1.58
C SER A 76 9.30 -1.00 1.03
N ALA A 77 10.58 -1.36 0.90
CA ALA A 77 11.00 -2.68 0.43
C ALA A 77 10.46 -3.82 1.32
N GLN A 78 10.37 -3.58 2.63
CA GLN A 78 9.78 -4.54 3.57
C GLN A 78 8.27 -4.68 3.40
N GLY A 79 7.57 -3.56 3.17
CA GLY A 79 6.15 -3.56 2.81
C GLY A 79 5.90 -4.40 1.56
N ASP A 80 6.61 -4.10 0.48
CA ASP A 80 6.48 -4.80 -0.80
C ASP A 80 6.67 -6.32 -0.64
N MET A 81 7.68 -6.73 0.11
CA MET A 81 7.95 -8.14 0.41
C MET A 81 6.79 -8.82 1.16
N VAL A 82 6.17 -8.11 2.12
CA VAL A 82 5.02 -8.62 2.88
C VAL A 82 3.78 -8.73 2.00
N HIS A 83 3.50 -7.75 1.14
CA HIS A 83 2.37 -7.81 0.20
C HIS A 83 2.52 -8.98 -0.77
N ARG A 84 3.70 -9.14 -1.40
CA ARG A 84 3.99 -10.25 -2.31
C ARG A 84 3.83 -11.61 -1.63
N TYR A 85 4.29 -11.74 -0.39
CA TYR A 85 4.13 -12.98 0.37
C TYR A 85 2.67 -13.23 0.77
N ALA A 86 1.92 -12.20 1.17
CA ALA A 86 0.50 -12.32 1.47
C ALA A 86 -0.31 -12.70 0.22
N GLU A 87 -0.03 -12.09 -0.93
CA GLU A 87 -0.64 -12.41 -2.22
C GLU A 87 -0.41 -13.89 -2.57
N TYR A 88 0.84 -14.36 -2.49
CA TYR A 88 1.19 -15.77 -2.66
C TYR A 88 0.38 -16.70 -1.75
N LEU A 89 0.28 -16.36 -0.46
CA LEU A 89 -0.49 -17.17 0.48
C LEU A 89 -1.98 -17.15 0.17
N MET A 90 -2.54 -16.04 -0.31
CA MET A 90 -3.98 -15.90 -0.55
C MET A 90 -4.41 -16.48 -1.90
N ASN A 91 -3.58 -16.33 -2.94
CA ASN A 91 -3.88 -16.68 -4.32
C ASN A 91 -2.98 -17.83 -4.80
N ILE A 92 -3.58 -19.01 -4.98
CA ILE A 92 -2.89 -20.25 -5.35
C ILE A 92 -2.19 -20.21 -6.73
N TYR A 93 -2.51 -19.22 -7.57
CA TYR A 93 -1.94 -19.06 -8.89
C TYR A 93 -0.69 -18.18 -8.91
N ILE A 94 -0.34 -17.57 -7.77
CA ILE A 94 0.83 -16.72 -7.63
C ILE A 94 1.97 -17.56 -7.07
N ALA A 95 3.18 -17.35 -7.60
CA ALA A 95 4.41 -17.92 -7.07
C ALA A 95 5.15 -16.87 -6.24
N PHE A 96 5.90 -17.32 -5.24
CA PHE A 96 6.75 -16.46 -4.43
C PHE A 96 8.20 -16.85 -4.62
N ASP A 97 9.05 -15.87 -4.91
CA ASP A 97 10.48 -16.02 -5.17
C ASP A 97 11.36 -15.36 -4.09
N GLY A 98 10.76 -14.95 -2.97
CA GLY A 98 11.44 -14.32 -1.85
C GLY A 98 11.87 -15.30 -0.74
N PRO A 99 12.52 -14.81 0.32
CA PRO A 99 13.02 -15.64 1.42
C PRO A 99 11.88 -16.09 2.35
N GLU A 100 11.34 -17.30 2.16
CA GLU A 100 10.21 -17.83 2.96
C GLU A 100 10.46 -17.94 4.47
N ASN A 101 11.74 -17.98 4.89
CA ASN A 101 12.15 -18.09 6.29
C ASN A 101 12.23 -16.74 7.02
N ASP A 102 11.74 -15.67 6.40
CA ASP A 102 11.66 -14.37 7.06
C ASP A 102 10.81 -14.44 8.34
N PRO A 103 11.33 -14.05 9.52
CA PRO A 103 10.56 -14.09 10.76
C PRO A 103 9.23 -13.33 10.70
N ARG A 104 9.15 -12.26 9.90
CA ARG A 104 7.96 -11.42 9.72
C ARG A 104 6.82 -12.16 9.04
N PHE A 105 7.13 -13.17 8.24
CA PHE A 105 6.14 -13.98 7.54
C PHE A 105 5.33 -14.88 8.47
N LYS A 106 5.79 -15.08 9.71
CA LYS A 106 5.01 -15.80 10.73
C LYS A 106 3.66 -15.11 10.97
N GLN A 107 3.64 -13.78 11.13
CA GLN A 107 2.41 -13.04 11.36
C GLN A 107 1.51 -13.05 10.12
N VAL A 108 2.10 -12.89 8.93
CA VAL A 108 1.37 -12.95 7.65
C VAL A 108 0.66 -14.31 7.48
N LYS A 109 1.37 -15.42 7.72
CA LYS A 109 0.80 -16.78 7.69
C LYS A 109 -0.40 -16.93 8.63
N ILE A 110 -0.29 -16.42 9.86
CA ILE A 110 -1.37 -16.48 10.85
C ILE A 110 -2.57 -15.65 10.36
N ALA A 111 -2.34 -14.42 9.90
CA ALA A 111 -3.41 -13.55 9.40
C ALA A 111 -4.14 -14.18 8.19
N CYS A 112 -3.41 -14.64 7.18
CA CYS A 112 -3.97 -15.33 6.02
C CYS A 112 -4.79 -16.57 6.42
N LYS A 113 -4.30 -17.38 7.37
CA LYS A 113 -5.03 -18.55 7.88
C LYS A 113 -6.36 -18.16 8.54
N ILE A 114 -6.35 -17.13 9.39
CA ILE A 114 -7.55 -16.63 10.08
C ILE A 114 -8.57 -16.08 9.07
N LEU A 115 -8.11 -15.33 8.07
CA LEU A 115 -8.98 -14.76 7.04
C LEU A 115 -9.63 -15.86 6.19
N LYS A 116 -8.83 -16.83 5.72
CA LYS A 116 -9.34 -17.98 4.94
C LYS A 116 -10.32 -18.85 5.70
N SER A 117 -10.23 -18.91 7.04
CA SER A 117 -11.20 -19.66 7.84
C SER A 117 -12.52 -18.92 8.05
N LYS A 118 -12.61 -17.64 7.68
CA LYS A 118 -13.79 -16.79 7.93
C LYS A 118 -14.46 -16.31 6.64
N PHE A 119 -13.68 -16.07 5.60
CA PHE A 119 -14.14 -15.42 4.39
C PHE A 119 -13.66 -16.16 3.14
N HIS A 120 -14.42 -16.03 2.06
CA HIS A 120 -14.04 -16.57 0.76
C HIS A 120 -13.15 -15.58 0.02
N PHE A 121 -12.03 -16.08 -0.51
CA PHE A 121 -11.15 -15.29 -1.37
C PHE A 121 -11.88 -14.90 -2.66
N ALA A 122 -11.75 -13.64 -3.09
CA ALA A 122 -12.23 -13.17 -4.38
C ALA A 122 -11.06 -12.71 -5.27
N PHE A 123 -10.30 -11.72 -4.80
CA PHE A 123 -9.16 -11.16 -5.54
C PHE A 123 -8.05 -10.73 -4.58
N ALA A 124 -6.80 -10.73 -5.05
CA ALA A 124 -5.68 -10.04 -4.41
C ALA A 124 -5.05 -9.08 -5.42
N GLU A 125 -4.46 -7.99 -4.94
CA GLU A 125 -3.78 -6.98 -5.75
C GLU A 125 -4.65 -6.48 -6.93
N LYS A 126 -5.95 -6.31 -6.66
CA LYS A 126 -6.97 -6.01 -7.69
C LYS A 126 -6.94 -4.54 -8.05
N ILE A 127 -6.69 -4.22 -9.31
CA ILE A 127 -6.81 -2.84 -9.80
C ILE A 127 -8.28 -2.44 -9.92
N ILE A 128 -8.61 -1.28 -9.38
CA ILE A 128 -9.88 -0.58 -9.57
C ILE A 128 -9.61 0.82 -10.12
N PHE A 129 -10.47 1.30 -11.01
CA PHE A 129 -10.25 2.60 -11.65
C PHE A 129 -11.57 3.26 -12.06
N SER A 130 -11.54 4.59 -12.13
CA SER A 130 -12.64 5.44 -12.57
C SER A 130 -12.09 6.49 -13.54
N PRO A 131 -12.37 6.37 -14.85
CA PRO A 131 -12.00 7.38 -15.85
C PRO A 131 -12.62 8.75 -15.54
N ASP A 132 -13.87 8.76 -15.08
CA ASP A 132 -14.64 9.97 -14.77
C ASP A 132 -14.04 10.75 -13.59
N LEU A 133 -13.59 10.05 -12.54
CA LEU A 133 -12.87 10.66 -11.42
C LEU A 133 -11.39 10.92 -11.74
N GLY A 134 -10.86 10.32 -12.81
CA GLY A 134 -9.43 10.34 -13.11
C GLY A 134 -8.58 9.58 -12.09
N LEU A 135 -9.15 8.60 -11.37
CA LEU A 135 -8.51 7.90 -10.26
C LEU A 135 -8.35 6.40 -10.50
N ALA A 136 -7.27 5.82 -9.97
CA ALA A 136 -7.05 4.37 -9.93
C ALA A 136 -6.36 3.94 -8.63
N GLY A 137 -6.51 2.67 -8.26
CA GLY A 137 -5.87 2.10 -7.09
C GLY A 137 -5.84 0.59 -7.15
N MET A 138 -5.17 0.00 -6.17
CA MET A 138 -5.05 -1.43 -6.02
C MET A 138 -5.57 -1.82 -4.64
N ILE A 139 -6.45 -2.81 -4.60
CA ILE A 139 -6.94 -3.41 -3.36
C ILE A 139 -6.04 -4.60 -3.06
N ASP A 140 -5.37 -4.60 -1.91
CA ASP A 140 -4.47 -5.71 -1.55
C ASP A 140 -5.20 -7.04 -1.48
N LEU A 141 -6.37 -7.07 -0.83
CA LEU A 141 -7.18 -8.27 -0.70
C LEU A 141 -8.69 -7.96 -0.64
N TRP A 142 -9.43 -8.59 -1.54
CA TRP A 142 -10.88 -8.63 -1.58
C TRP A 142 -11.35 -10.04 -1.15
N MET A 143 -12.15 -10.08 -0.10
CA MET A 143 -12.85 -11.29 0.34
C MET A 143 -14.37 -11.10 0.46
N VAL A 144 -15.11 -12.18 0.62
CA VAL A 144 -16.57 -12.19 0.78
C VAL A 144 -16.96 -12.95 2.05
N ASP A 145 -17.71 -12.29 2.94
CA ASP A 145 -18.46 -12.94 4.02
C ASP A 145 -19.80 -13.40 3.44
N VAL A 146 -19.87 -14.66 3.04
CA VAL A 146 -21.07 -15.24 2.40
C VAL A 146 -22.25 -15.37 3.36
N PHE A 147 -22.01 -15.44 4.67
CA PHE A 147 -23.08 -15.58 5.65
C PHE A 147 -23.76 -14.25 5.92
N LYS A 148 -23.03 -13.14 5.75
CA LYS A 148 -23.54 -11.78 5.97
C LYS A 148 -23.80 -11.00 4.70
N ASP A 149 -23.50 -11.58 3.54
CA ASP A 149 -23.57 -10.96 2.22
C ASP A 149 -22.79 -9.63 2.16
N ARG A 150 -21.49 -9.69 2.53
CA ARG A 150 -20.63 -8.50 2.59
C ARG A 150 -19.31 -8.70 1.87
N ILE A 151 -18.87 -7.65 1.20
CA ILE A 151 -17.49 -7.52 0.72
C ILE A 151 -16.61 -7.06 1.88
N ILE A 152 -15.46 -7.72 2.03
CA ILE A 152 -14.42 -7.37 2.99
C ILE A 152 -13.19 -6.94 2.19
N LEU A 153 -12.87 -5.65 2.25
CA LEU A 153 -11.65 -5.10 1.68
C LEU A 153 -10.61 -5.00 2.78
N ILE A 154 -9.43 -5.53 2.51
CA ILE A 154 -8.32 -5.62 3.47
C ILE A 154 -7.12 -4.93 2.86
N ASP A 155 -6.49 -4.10 3.66
CA ASP A 155 -5.24 -3.39 3.36
C ASP A 155 -4.18 -3.90 4.34
N TRP A 156 -3.10 -4.46 3.81
CA TRP A 156 -1.98 -4.96 4.60
C TRP A 156 -1.13 -3.79 5.04
N LYS A 157 -0.78 -3.78 6.34
CA LYS A 157 0.09 -2.76 6.91
C LYS A 157 1.12 -3.38 7.83
N THR A 158 2.37 -3.00 7.61
CA THR A 158 3.49 -3.30 8.50
C THR A 158 3.82 -2.04 9.28
N ASN A 159 3.95 -2.18 10.60
CA ASN A 159 4.28 -1.06 11.47
C ASN A 159 5.33 -1.52 12.48
N LYS A 160 6.29 -0.64 12.78
CA LYS A 160 7.22 -0.86 13.90
C LYS A 160 6.48 -0.85 15.24
N GLU A 161 5.46 -0.01 15.34
CA GLU A 161 4.62 0.19 16.52
C GLU A 161 3.23 0.61 16.06
N LEU A 162 2.18 0.10 16.70
CA LEU A 162 0.81 0.58 16.50
C LEU A 162 0.51 1.66 17.53
N LYS A 163 0.11 2.84 17.06
CA LYS A 163 -0.30 3.97 17.90
C LYS A 163 -1.71 4.40 17.54
N ASP A 164 -2.57 4.50 18.54
CA ASP A 164 -3.96 4.92 18.35
C ASP A 164 -4.13 6.45 18.39
N ILE A 165 -3.06 7.18 18.72
CA ILE A 165 -3.06 8.64 18.86
C ILE A 165 -1.93 9.23 18.00
N ASN A 166 -2.29 10.19 17.15
CA ASN A 166 -1.34 10.99 16.38
C ASN A 166 -1.22 12.40 16.99
N ALA A 167 -0.06 12.70 17.58
CA ALA A 167 0.22 13.99 18.21
C ALA A 167 0.84 15.03 17.26
N TYR A 168 0.92 14.72 15.95
CA TYR A 168 1.64 15.55 14.98
C TYR A 168 0.69 16.35 14.07
N GLN A 169 0.15 15.71 13.04
CA GLN A 169 -0.67 16.35 12.02
C GLN A 169 -1.94 15.55 11.79
N SER A 170 -3.03 16.24 11.50
CA SER A 170 -4.29 15.65 11.07
C SER A 170 -4.52 15.90 9.58
N GLY A 171 -5.39 15.10 8.98
CA GLY A 171 -5.93 15.39 7.66
C GLY A 171 -6.64 16.75 7.62
N LEU A 172 -6.51 17.43 6.50
CA LEU A 172 -7.23 18.66 6.17
C LEU A 172 -8.57 18.28 5.53
N PRO A 173 -9.66 19.02 5.74
CA PRO A 173 -10.92 18.77 5.05
C PRO A 173 -10.72 18.66 3.52
N PRO A 174 -11.48 17.80 2.81
CA PRO A 174 -12.64 17.04 3.27
C PRO A 174 -12.34 15.53 3.40
N ILE A 175 -11.34 15.14 4.20
CA ILE A 175 -11.19 13.75 4.69
C ILE A 175 -11.93 13.55 6.01
#